data_AF-A0A7X6SPM5-F1
#
_entry.id   AF-A0A7X6SPM5-F1
#
_cell.length_a   1.000
_cell.length_b   1.000
_cell.length_c   1.000
_cell.angle_alpha   90.00
_cell.angle_beta   90.00
_cell.angle_gamma   90.00
#
_symmetry.space_group_name_H-M   'P 1'
#
loop_
_entity.id
_entity.type
_entity.pdbx_description
1 polymer ?
#
loop_
_entity_poly.entity_id
_entity_poly.type
_entity_poly.pdbx_seq_one_letter_code
_entity_poly.pdbx_strand_id
1 'polypeptide(L)'
;FHPVDSDDLSFEIAAKQAFRRYSGKCHPVILEPVMSTEVVTPEEYVGDVISDFNRRRGRVEGMESKAGSRVVRAKVPLAEKFGYVTVLRTLTSGRATSTMEFSHYEEVPAEIANRVVENTKGKIL
;
A
#
# COMPACT_ATOMS: atom_id res chain seq x y z
N PHE A 1 38.13 -14.75 7.54
CA PHE A 1 38.69 -14.99 6.20
C PHE A 1 39.87 -15.91 6.37
N HIS A 2 39.92 -16.96 5.55
CA HIS A 2 41.10 -17.81 5.41
C HIS A 2 41.54 -17.73 3.94
N PRO A 3 42.80 -17.39 3.64
CA PRO A 3 43.23 -17.10 2.26
C PRO A 3 43.03 -18.23 1.25
N VAL A 4 42.89 -19.47 1.72
CA VAL A 4 42.81 -20.67 0.87
C VAL A 4 41.40 -21.27 0.85
N ASP A 5 40.66 -21.17 1.96
CA ASP A 5 39.35 -21.83 2.11
C ASP A 5 38.17 -20.86 1.98
N SER A 6 38.42 -19.56 1.86
CA SER A 6 37.37 -18.56 1.65
C SER A 6 37.25 -18.23 0.17
N ASP A 7 36.06 -18.46 -0.38
CA ASP A 7 35.64 -18.05 -1.72
C ASP A 7 34.35 -17.21 -1.64
N ASP A 8 33.91 -16.70 -2.79
CA ASP A 8 32.72 -15.84 -2.88
C ASP A 8 31.47 -16.55 -2.34
N LEU A 9 31.30 -17.84 -2.67
CA LEU A 9 30.18 -18.65 -2.21
C LEU A 9 30.16 -18.79 -0.68
N SER A 10 31.33 -18.98 -0.07
CA SER A 10 31.48 -19.06 1.38
C SER A 10 31.00 -17.78 2.07
N PHE A 11 31.31 -16.60 1.48
CA PHE A 11 30.85 -15.33 2.01
C PHE A 11 29.34 -15.09 1.78
N GLU A 12 28.79 -15.49 0.64
CA GLU A 12 27.34 -15.43 0.41
C GLU A 12 26.55 -16.28 1.41
N ILE A 13 27.03 -17.51 1.67
CA ILE A 13 26.41 -18.41 2.65
C ILE A 13 26.52 -17.80 4.05
N ALA A 14 27.70 -17.29 4.43
CA ALA A 14 27.90 -16.65 5.73
C ALA A 14 26.97 -15.44 5.91
N ALA A 15 26.85 -14.57 4.90
CA ALA A 15 25.96 -13.42 4.92
C ALA A 15 24.49 -13.82 5.05
N LYS A 16 24.04 -14.84 4.30
CA LYS A 16 22.67 -15.36 4.36
C LYS A 16 22.34 -15.94 5.74
N GLN A 17 23.27 -16.70 6.34
CA GLN A 17 23.08 -17.24 7.68
C GLN A 17 23.04 -16.14 8.74
N ALA A 18 23.92 -15.15 8.65
CA ALA A 18 23.93 -14.00 9.55
C ALA A 18 22.61 -13.21 9.44
N PHE A 19 22.17 -12.89 8.22
CA PHE A 19 20.90 -12.19 7.99
C PHE A 19 19.72 -12.93 8.62
N ARG A 20 19.58 -14.24 8.37
CA ARG A 20 18.49 -15.04 8.96
C ARG A 20 18.54 -15.10 10.49
N ARG A 21 19.73 -15.17 11.08
CA ARG A 21 19.91 -15.26 12.54
C ARG A 21 19.57 -13.97 13.27
N TYR A 22 19.82 -12.82 12.63
CA TYR A 22 19.68 -11.51 13.27
C TYR A 22 18.46 -10.72 12.82
N SER A 23 17.92 -10.93 11.61
CA SER A 23 16.79 -10.15 11.08
C SER A 23 15.56 -10.18 11.99
N GLY A 24 15.21 -11.34 12.56
CA GLY A 24 14.10 -11.48 13.50
C GLY A 24 14.30 -10.74 14.83
N LYS A 25 15.54 -10.40 15.19
CA LYS A 25 15.87 -9.62 16.40
C LYS A 25 15.83 -8.10 16.16
N CYS A 26 15.72 -7.68 14.91
CA CYS A 26 15.73 -6.28 14.51
C CYS A 26 14.33 -5.68 14.40
N HIS A 27 13.30 -6.31 14.97
CA HIS A 27 11.90 -5.88 14.90
C HIS A 27 11.44 -5.64 13.44
N PRO A 28 11.45 -6.68 12.59
CA PRO A 28 11.04 -6.51 11.19
C PRO A 28 9.56 -6.15 11.10
N VAL A 29 9.23 -5.20 10.24
CA VAL A 29 7.86 -4.76 9.96
C VAL A 29 7.48 -5.09 8.51
N ILE A 30 6.19 -5.28 8.26
CA ILE A 30 5.66 -5.45 6.91
C ILE A 30 5.35 -4.07 6.35
N LEU A 31 5.75 -3.84 5.10
CA LEU A 31 5.45 -2.61 4.38
C LEU A 31 4.41 -2.86 3.30
N GLU A 32 3.48 -1.92 3.10
CA GLU A 32 2.54 -1.90 1.98
C GLU A 32 2.77 -0.70 1.06
N PRO A 33 2.54 -0.84 -0.26
CA PRO A 33 2.64 0.27 -1.19
C PRO A 33 1.42 1.19 -1.06
N VAL A 34 1.69 2.48 -0.90
CA VAL A 34 0.69 3.56 -0.83
C VAL A 34 0.66 4.30 -2.16
N MET A 35 -0.55 4.52 -2.67
CA MET A 35 -0.81 5.18 -3.93
C MET A 35 -1.23 6.63 -3.71
N SER A 36 -0.61 7.56 -4.42
CA SER A 36 -1.15 8.91 -4.60
C SER A 36 -2.32 8.79 -5.58
N THR A 37 -3.53 9.09 -5.12
CA THR A 37 -4.76 9.01 -5.93
C THR A 37 -5.33 10.39 -6.14
N GLU A 38 -5.71 10.69 -7.38
CA GLU A 38 -6.54 11.82 -7.73
C GLU A 38 -7.90 11.34 -8.23
N VAL A 39 -8.99 11.97 -7.76
CA VAL A 39 -10.35 11.77 -8.25
C VAL A 39 -10.94 13.09 -8.69
N VAL A 40 -11.41 13.16 -9.93
CA VAL A 40 -12.13 14.31 -10.46
C VAL A 40 -13.61 13.96 -10.49
N THR A 41 -14.44 14.74 -9.80
CA THR A 41 -15.87 14.46 -9.62
C THR A 41 -16.69 15.76 -9.52
N PRO A 42 -17.97 15.78 -9.92
CA PRO A 42 -18.89 16.88 -9.59
C PRO A 42 -19.00 17.13 -8.09
N GLU A 43 -19.30 18.38 -7.70
CA GLU A 43 -19.35 18.81 -6.31
C GLU A 43 -20.35 18.01 -5.47
N GLU A 44 -21.50 17.63 -6.05
CA GLU A 44 -22.54 16.85 -5.37
C GLU A 44 -22.07 15.47 -4.86
N TYR A 45 -20.98 14.91 -5.41
CA TYR A 45 -20.47 13.58 -5.05
C TYR A 45 -19.19 13.61 -4.22
N VAL A 46 -18.64 14.79 -3.94
CA VAL A 46 -17.38 14.92 -3.19
C VAL A 46 -17.47 14.23 -1.83
N GLY A 47 -18.60 14.39 -1.13
CA GLY A 47 -18.84 13.77 0.16
C GLY A 47 -18.75 12.24 0.12
N ASP A 48 -19.35 11.63 -0.91
CA ASP A 48 -19.33 10.19 -1.10
C ASP A 48 -17.92 9.66 -1.43
N VAL A 49 -17.16 10.39 -2.26
CA VAL A 49 -15.76 10.05 -2.58
C VAL A 49 -14.87 10.12 -1.34
N ILE A 50 -14.98 11.18 -0.53
CA ILE A 50 -14.21 11.32 0.71
C ILE A 50 -14.58 10.22 1.71
N SER A 51 -15.88 9.91 1.84
CA SER A 51 -16.37 8.84 2.71
C SER A 51 -15.80 7.47 2.30
N ASP A 52 -15.77 7.16 1.00
CA ASP A 52 -15.17 5.91 0.50
C ASP A 52 -13.65 5.87 0.72
N PHE A 53 -12.93 6.97 0.53
CA PHE A 53 -11.50 7.03 0.88
C PHE A 53 -11.25 6.73 2.35
N ASN A 54 -12.02 7.31 3.27
CA ASN A 54 -11.89 7.02 4.69
C ASN A 54 -12.13 5.53 5.01
N ARG A 55 -13.12 4.89 4.36
CA ARG A 55 -13.37 3.45 4.49
C ARG A 55 -12.19 2.59 3.99
N ARG A 56 -11.45 3.09 3.01
CA ARG A 56 -10.28 2.45 2.39
C ARG A 56 -8.95 2.83 3.04
N ARG A 57 -8.97 3.26 4.30
CA ARG A 57 -7.77 3.73 5.03
C ARG A 57 -7.03 4.86 4.29
N GLY A 58 -7.75 5.60 3.45
CA GLY A 58 -7.23 6.71 2.67
C GLY A 58 -7.12 7.97 3.51
N ARG A 59 -6.05 8.72 3.30
CA ARG A 59 -5.84 10.05 3.89
C ARG A 59 -6.01 11.11 2.81
N VAL A 60 -7.07 11.91 2.92
CA VAL A 60 -7.29 13.06 2.03
C VAL A 60 -6.24 14.13 2.34
N GLU A 61 -5.52 14.57 1.32
CA GLU A 61 -4.47 15.59 1.44
C GLU A 61 -4.99 16.99 1.06
N GLY A 62 -5.98 17.06 0.18
CA GLY A 62 -6.55 18.32 -0.25
C GLY A 62 -7.64 18.16 -1.31
N MET A 63 -8.29 19.27 -1.61
CA MET A 63 -9.29 19.37 -2.65
C MET A 63 -9.15 20.69 -3.40
N GLU A 64 -9.21 20.62 -4.73
CA GLU A 64 -9.10 21.77 -5.62
C GLU A 64 -10.33 21.87 -6.53
N SER A 65 -10.68 23.07 -6.99
CA SER A 65 -11.70 23.27 -8.03
C SER A 65 -11.04 23.33 -9.41
N LYS A 66 -11.58 22.59 -10.37
CA LYS A 66 -11.09 22.57 -11.76
C LYS A 66 -12.27 22.58 -12.73
N ALA A 67 -12.47 23.68 -13.44
CA ALA A 67 -13.44 23.80 -14.54
C ALA A 67 -14.86 23.28 -14.21
N GLY A 68 -15.40 23.65 -13.04
CA GLY A 68 -16.73 23.21 -12.59
C GLY A 68 -16.79 21.84 -11.91
N SER A 69 -15.68 21.11 -11.86
CA SER A 69 -15.50 19.87 -11.09
C SER A 69 -14.60 20.08 -9.88
N ARG A 70 -14.62 19.13 -8.95
CA ARG A 70 -13.74 19.07 -7.79
C ARG A 70 -12.73 17.94 -7.96
N VAL A 71 -11.49 18.24 -7.62
CA VAL A 71 -10.36 17.32 -7.66
C VAL A 71 -10.02 16.98 -6.21
N VAL A 72 -10.19 15.71 -5.83
CA VAL A 72 -9.88 15.21 -4.49
C VAL A 72 -8.59 14.41 -4.56
N ARG A 73 -7.59 14.80 -3.76
CA ARG A 73 -6.31 14.09 -3.66
C ARG A 73 -6.21 13.34 -2.35
N ALA A 74 -5.79 12.09 -2.41
CA ALA A 74 -5.62 11.25 -1.23
C ALA A 74 -4.49 10.24 -1.40
N LYS A 75 -3.85 9.88 -0.30
CA LYS A 75 -2.98 8.70 -0.21
C LYS A 75 -3.78 7.50 0.26
N VAL A 76 -3.74 6.42 -0.50
CA VAL A 76 -4.54 5.22 -0.22
C VAL A 76 -3.69 3.97 -0.41
N PRO A 77 -3.69 3.01 0.53
CA PRO A 77 -2.99 1.75 0.34
C PRO A 77 -3.50 0.99 -0.90
N LEU A 78 -2.59 0.43 -1.70
CA LEU A 78 -2.95 -0.27 -2.95
C LEU A 78 -3.86 -1.48 -2.69
N ALA A 79 -3.67 -2.16 -1.55
CA ALA A 79 -4.52 -3.28 -1.14
C ALA A 79 -6.02 -2.91 -1.04
N GLU A 80 -6.32 -1.64 -0.79
CA GLU A 80 -7.69 -1.13 -0.66
C GLU A 80 -8.26 -0.61 -2.00
N LYS A 81 -7.49 -0.63 -3.10
CA LYS A 81 -7.89 -0.07 -4.41
C LYS A 81 -8.43 -1.11 -5.40
N PHE A 82 -8.39 -2.40 -5.07
CA PHE A 82 -8.96 -3.44 -5.93
C PHE A 82 -10.45 -3.20 -6.16
N GLY A 83 -10.86 -3.18 -7.44
CA GLY A 83 -12.25 -2.91 -7.83
C GLY A 83 -12.71 -1.45 -7.68
N TYR A 84 -11.80 -0.52 -7.37
CA TYR A 84 -12.17 0.87 -7.06
C TYR A 84 -12.91 1.58 -8.20
N VAL A 85 -12.53 1.35 -9.46
CA VAL A 85 -13.18 1.98 -10.64
C VAL A 85 -14.68 1.68 -10.68
N THR A 86 -15.08 0.44 -10.39
CA THR A 86 -16.49 0.02 -10.37
C THR A 86 -17.25 0.70 -9.24
N VAL A 87 -16.65 0.75 -8.04
CA VAL A 87 -17.26 1.41 -6.88
C VAL A 87 -17.42 2.91 -7.13
N LEU A 88 -16.37 3.57 -7.63
CA LEU A 88 -16.42 4.99 -7.97
C LEU A 88 -17.52 5.29 -8.98
N ARG A 89 -17.67 4.46 -10.02
CA ARG A 89 -18.75 4.60 -11.01
C ARG A 89 -20.13 4.57 -10.35
N THR A 90 -20.35 3.69 -9.39
CA THR A 90 -21.63 3.62 -8.66
C THR A 90 -21.84 4.85 -7.79
N LEU A 91 -20.82 5.28 -7.04
CA LEU A 91 -20.90 6.44 -6.13
C LEU A 91 -21.22 7.73 -6.88
N THR A 92 -20.63 7.93 -8.06
CA THR A 92 -20.70 9.20 -8.78
C THR A 92 -21.62 9.14 -10.01
N SER A 93 -22.45 8.09 -10.10
CA SER A 93 -23.28 7.80 -11.28
C SER A 93 -22.50 7.83 -12.61
N GLY A 94 -21.24 7.40 -12.57
CA GLY A 94 -20.31 7.37 -13.70
C GLY A 94 -19.72 8.72 -14.11
N ARG A 95 -19.93 9.78 -13.34
CA ARG A 95 -19.45 11.14 -13.64
C ARG A 95 -18.07 11.48 -13.07
N ALA A 96 -17.36 10.51 -12.50
CA ALA A 96 -16.02 10.73 -11.95
C ALA A 96 -14.95 9.90 -12.64
N THR A 97 -13.73 10.42 -12.62
CA THR A 97 -12.53 9.74 -13.09
C THR A 97 -11.53 9.62 -11.96
N SER A 98 -10.71 8.56 -11.98
CA SER A 98 -9.63 8.38 -11.02
C SER A 98 -8.33 8.04 -11.72
N THR A 99 -7.25 8.63 -11.23
CA THR A 99 -5.88 8.27 -11.57
C THR A 99 -5.13 7.94 -10.28
N MET A 100 -4.12 7.09 -10.39
CA MET A 100 -3.23 6.80 -9.28
C MET A 100 -1.81 6.53 -9.75
N GLU A 101 -0.86 6.90 -8.90
CA GLU A 101 0.57 6.61 -9.08
C GLU A 101 1.18 6.14 -7.77
N PHE A 102 2.26 5.36 -7.85
CA PHE A 102 2.98 4.93 -6.66
C PHE A 102 3.54 6.14 -5.91
N SER A 103 3.34 6.19 -4.59
CA SER A 103 3.92 7.23 -3.76
C SER A 103 5.11 6.72 -2.97
N HIS A 104 4.90 5.74 -2.08
CA HIS A 104 5.92 5.22 -1.18
C HIS A 104 5.46 3.91 -0.53
N TYR A 105 6.34 3.28 0.24
CA TYR A 105 5.98 2.20 1.16
C TYR A 105 5.71 2.77 2.56
N GLU A 106 4.69 2.26 3.23
CA GLU A 106 4.32 2.58 4.61
C GLU A 106 4.20 1.30 5.43
N GLU A 107 4.39 1.39 6.74
CA GLU A 107 4.20 0.26 7.66
C GLU A 107 2.73 -0.18 7.68
N VAL A 108 2.52 -1.48 7.48
CA VAL A 108 1.19 -2.08 7.53
C VAL A 108 0.67 -2.01 8.97
N PRO A 109 -0.58 -1.58 9.20
CA PRO A 109 -1.19 -1.63 10.52
C PRO A 109 -1.08 -3.02 11.15
N ALA A 110 -0.72 -3.09 12.44
CA ALA A 110 -0.39 -4.34 13.12
C ALA A 110 -1.45 -5.45 12.97
N GLU A 111 -2.73 -5.08 12.99
CA GLU A 111 -3.85 -6.02 12.81
C GLU A 111 -3.83 -6.70 11.42
N ILE A 112 -3.56 -5.93 10.36
CA ILE A 112 -3.47 -6.44 8.99
C ILE A 112 -2.18 -7.23 8.81
N ALA A 113 -1.06 -6.74 9.37
CA ALA A 113 0.23 -7.43 9.31
C ALA A 113 0.15 -8.84 9.93
N ASN A 114 -0.49 -8.97 11.09
CA ASN A 114 -0.69 -10.26 11.75
C ASN A 114 -1.51 -11.23 10.87
N ARG A 115 -2.62 -10.74 10.27
CA ARG A 115 -3.43 -11.55 9.35
C ARG A 115 -2.65 -11.99 8.11
N VAL A 116 -1.79 -11.14 7.56
CA VAL A 116 -0.93 -11.50 6.41
C VAL A 116 0.04 -12.61 6.80
N VAL A 117 0.65 -12.53 7.98
CA VAL A 117 1.54 -13.58 8.51
C VAL A 117 0.79 -14.89 8.72
N GLU A 118 -0.42 -14.85 9.27
CA GLU A 118 -1.27 -16.03 9.47
C GLU A 118 -1.64 -16.70 8.13
N ASN A 119 -2.11 -15.92 7.16
CA ASN A 119 -2.51 -16.42 5.84
C ASN A 119 -1.35 -17.01 5.05
N THR A 120 -0.15 -16.42 5.17
CA THR A 120 1.06 -16.89 4.48
C THR A 120 1.59 -18.19 5.08
N LYS A 121 1.27 -18.50 6.35
CA LYS A 121 1.66 -19.73 7.05
C LYS A 121 0.76 -20.96 6.76
N GLY A 122 -0.14 -20.88 5.77
CA GLY A 122 -0.99 -22.01 5.35
C GLY A 122 -0.20 -23.21 4.81
N LYS A 123 -0.19 -24.31 5.60
CA LYS A 123 0.58 -25.57 5.53
C LYS A 123 2.00 -25.52 6.10
N ILE A 124 2.08 -25.81 7.40
CA ILE A 124 3.12 -26.71 7.92
C ILE A 124 2.50 -28.11 7.88
N LEU A 125 2.86 -28.90 6.86
CA LEU A 125 2.95 -30.36 6.97
C LEU A 125 4.43 -30.68 7.12
#